data_AF-A0A622TV07-F1
#
_entry.id   AF-A0A622TV07-F1
#
_cell.length_a   1.000
_cell.length_b   1.000
_cell.length_c   1.000
_cell.angle_alpha   90.00
_cell.angle_beta   90.00
_cell.angle_gamma   90.00
#
_symmetry.space_group_name_H-M   'P 1'
#
loop_
_entity.id
_entity.type
_entity.pdbx_description
1 polymer ?
#
loop_
_entity_poly.entity_id
_entity_poly.type
_entity_poly.pdbx_seq_one_letter_code
_entity_poly.pdbx_strand_id
1 'polypeptide(L)'
;MAAVGQIECCVLCGDWGTQVTHRNELKGMGMKTDDCATAAICQECHHEIDNGSHLSREEHRCLMNRAIVLTVIKLARYGLITPATIKG
;
A
#
# COMPACT_ATOMS: atom_id res chain seq x y z
N MET A 1 -10.49 2.02 -1.92
CA MET A 1 -10.42 3.00 -0.81
C MET A 1 -10.27 4.42 -1.35
N ALA A 2 -11.27 5.29 -1.19
CA ALA A 2 -11.23 6.65 -1.76
C ALA A 2 -10.13 7.54 -1.14
N ALA A 3 -9.83 7.38 0.16
CA ALA A 3 -8.82 8.18 0.85
C ALA A 3 -7.38 7.91 0.35
N VAL A 4 -7.05 6.65 0.04
CA VAL A 4 -5.72 6.28 -0.49
C VAL A 4 -5.44 6.99 -1.82
N GLY A 5 -6.46 7.11 -2.67
CA GLY A 5 -6.37 7.82 -3.96
C GLY A 5 -6.15 9.33 -3.85
N GLN A 6 -6.16 9.91 -2.64
CA GLN A 6 -5.82 11.32 -2.41
C GLN A 6 -4.32 11.56 -2.20
N ILE A 7 -3.51 10.49 -2.14
CA ILE A 7 -2.06 10.61 -2.01
C ILE A 7 -1.44 10.68 -3.41
N GLU A 8 -0.99 11.86 -3.81
CA GLU A 8 -0.49 12.11 -5.18
C GLU A 8 0.95 11.66 -5.41
N CYS A 9 1.74 11.49 -4.35
CA CYS A 9 3.13 11.07 -4.44
C CYS A 9 3.33 9.67 -3.85
N CYS A 10 4.08 8.83 -4.57
CA CYS A 10 4.41 7.47 -4.16
C CYS A 10 5.01 7.44 -2.76
N VAL A 11 4.45 6.63 -1.87
CA VAL A 11 4.93 6.56 -0.48
C VAL A 11 6.32 5.91 -0.34
N LEU A 12 6.82 5.23 -1.38
CA LEU A 12 8.12 4.57 -1.36
C LEU A 12 9.24 5.42 -1.94
N CYS A 13 9.05 5.98 -3.14
CA CYS A 13 10.08 6.74 -3.85
C CYS A 13 9.84 8.26 -3.87
N GLY A 14 8.63 8.72 -3.54
CA GLY A 14 8.27 10.14 -3.55
C GLY A 14 7.86 10.70 -4.91
N ASP A 15 7.93 9.91 -5.99
CA ASP A 15 7.56 10.36 -7.33
C ASP A 15 6.07 10.67 -7.46
N TRP A 16 5.72 11.58 -8.38
CA TRP A 16 4.34 11.99 -8.60
C TRP A 16 3.57 10.97 -9.45
N GLY A 17 2.30 10.75 -9.10
CA GLY A 17 1.43 9.76 -9.72
C GLY A 17 1.41 8.45 -8.94
N THR A 18 0.23 8.07 -8.45
CA THR A 18 0.05 6.83 -7.67
C THR A 18 -1.13 6.01 -8.19
N GLN A 19 -1.08 4.73 -7.87
CA GLN A 19 -2.18 3.78 -8.00
C GLN A 19 -2.57 3.30 -6.60
N VAL A 20 -3.84 2.91 -6.43
CA VAL A 20 -4.28 2.19 -5.23
C VAL A 20 -3.94 0.71 -5.43
N THR A 21 -2.80 0.29 -4.89
CA THR A 21 -2.32 -1.09 -5.00
C THR A 21 -2.80 -1.89 -3.81
N HIS A 22 -3.49 -3.01 -4.05
CA HIS A 22 -3.90 -3.95 -3.01
C HIS A 22 -2.80 -4.97 -2.74
N ARG A 23 -2.66 -5.39 -1.49
CA ARG A 23 -1.78 -6.52 -1.13
C ARG A 23 -2.10 -7.73 -2.02
N ASN A 24 -1.07 -8.47 -2.44
CA ASN A 24 -1.20 -9.65 -3.31
C ASN A 24 -0.97 -10.99 -2.58
N GLU A 25 -0.57 -10.96 -1.30
CA GLU A 25 -0.42 -12.14 -0.45
C GLU A 25 -1.72 -12.95 -0.34
N LEU A 26 -1.60 -14.28 -0.35
CA LEU A 26 -2.69 -15.25 -0.13
C LEU A 26 -3.78 -15.27 -1.22
N LYS A 27 -3.53 -14.69 -2.39
CA LYS A 27 -4.47 -14.76 -3.52
C LYS A 27 -4.37 -16.11 -4.24
N GLY A 28 -5.45 -16.88 -4.22
CA GLY A 28 -5.84 -17.69 -5.39
C GLY A 28 -6.46 -16.77 -6.46
N MET A 29 -6.49 -17.21 -7.73
CA MET A 29 -7.16 -16.45 -8.80
C MET A 29 -8.60 -16.06 -8.39
N GLY A 30 -8.89 -14.76 -8.34
CA GLY A 30 -10.24 -14.24 -8.04
C GLY A 30 -10.53 -13.91 -6.57
N MET A 31 -9.59 -14.11 -5.63
CA MET A 31 -9.81 -13.79 -4.22
C MET A 31 -9.41 -12.34 -3.89
N LYS A 32 -10.36 -11.58 -3.34
CA LYS A 32 -10.13 -10.19 -2.89
C LYS A 32 -9.45 -10.22 -1.51
N THR A 33 -8.31 -9.55 -1.40
CA THR A 33 -7.66 -9.26 -0.11
C THR A 33 -8.41 -8.14 0.61
N ASP A 34 -8.22 -8.02 1.92
CA ASP A 34 -8.83 -6.96 2.73
C ASP A 34 -8.65 -5.58 2.06
N ASP A 35 -9.75 -4.83 1.90
CA ASP A 35 -9.74 -3.53 1.24
C ASP A 35 -8.85 -2.51 1.96
N CYS A 36 -8.62 -2.70 3.26
CA CYS A 36 -7.75 -1.84 4.08
C CYS A 36 -6.25 -2.11 3.82
N ALA A 37 -5.89 -3.26 3.26
CA ALA A 37 -4.50 -3.62 2.94
C ALA A 37 -4.09 -3.04 1.58
N THR A 38 -4.13 -1.72 1.46
CA THR A 38 -3.80 -0.97 0.23
C THR A 38 -2.68 0.05 0.43
N ALA A 39 -1.94 0.33 -0.64
CA ALA A 39 -0.86 1.30 -0.67
C ALA A 39 -1.01 2.30 -1.83
N ALA A 40 -0.55 3.54 -1.62
CA ALA A 40 -0.44 4.56 -2.67
C ALA A 40 0.98 4.58 -3.25
N ILE A 41 1.21 3.84 -4.35
CA ILE A 41 2.53 3.70 -4.97
C ILE A 41 2.48 3.99 -6.48
N CYS A 42 3.58 4.44 -7.06
CA CYS A 42 3.67 4.64 -8.51
C CYS A 42 3.72 3.28 -9.25
N GLN A 43 3.48 3.32 -10.57
CA GLN A 43 3.48 2.13 -11.41
C GLN A 43 4.82 1.38 -11.39
N GLU A 44 5.96 2.09 -11.31
CA GLU A 44 7.28 1.46 -11.26
C GLU A 44 7.50 0.68 -9.96
N CYS A 45 7.23 1.29 -8.80
CA CYS A 45 7.31 0.59 -7.52
C CYS A 45 6.29 -0.56 -7.43
N HIS A 46 5.11 -0.40 -8.02
CA HIS A 46 4.13 -1.47 -8.10
C HIS A 46 4.65 -2.66 -8.92
N HIS A 47 5.21 -2.40 -10.09
CA HIS A 47 5.78 -3.44 -10.95
C HIS A 47 6.94 -4.19 -10.27
N GLU A 48 7.84 -3.47 -9.59
CA GLU A 48 8.95 -4.04 -8.82
C GLU A 48 8.44 -4.97 -7.70
N ILE A 49 7.43 -4.53 -6.94
CA ILE A 49 6.85 -5.32 -5.85
C ILE A 49 6.12 -6.56 -6.36
N ASP A 50 5.55 -6.54 -7.56
CA ASP A 50 4.85 -7.71 -8.11
C ASP A 50 5.79 -8.66 -8.87
N ASN A 51 6.82 -8.14 -9.53
CA ASN A 51 7.56 -8.87 -10.57
C ASN A 51 9.10 -8.79 -10.44
N GLY A 52 9.63 -8.06 -9.47
CA GLY A 52 11.07 -7.90 -9.25
C GLY A 52 11.77 -9.24 -9.00
N SER A 53 12.43 -9.78 -10.03
CA SER A 53 13.00 -11.13 -10.01
C SER A 53 14.19 -11.32 -9.06
N HIS A 54 14.77 -10.22 -8.57
CA HIS A 54 15.86 -10.22 -7.59
C HIS A 54 15.35 -10.25 -6.15
N LEU A 55 14.04 -10.11 -5.94
CA LEU A 55 13.42 -10.17 -4.62
C LEU A 55 13.00 -11.60 -4.32
N SER A 56 13.33 -12.07 -3.13
CA SER A 56 12.71 -13.26 -2.57
C SER A 56 11.23 -13.00 -2.30
N ARG A 57 10.46 -14.09 -2.19
CA ARG A 57 9.04 -14.01 -1.81
C ARG A 57 8.82 -13.20 -0.53
N GLU A 58 9.73 -13.27 0.44
CA GLU A 58 9.59 -12.52 1.69
C GLU A 58 9.93 -11.03 1.53
N GLU A 59 10.87 -10.69 0.65
CA GLU A 59 11.19 -9.30 0.35
C GLU A 59 10.04 -8.59 -0.37
N HIS A 60 9.40 -9.25 -1.35
CA HIS A 60 8.17 -8.75 -1.97
C HIS A 60 7.10 -8.38 -0.92
N ARG A 61 6.90 -9.28 0.05
CA ARG A 61 5.95 -9.10 1.17
C ARG A 61 6.33 -7.95 2.08
N CYS A 62 7.59 -7.88 2.49
CA CYS A 62 8.12 -6.82 3.32
C CYS A 62 7.97 -5.44 2.66
N LEU A 63 8.23 -5.34 1.35
CA LEU A 63 8.06 -4.09 0.60
C LEU A 63 6.60 -3.66 0.55
N MET A 64 5.68 -4.59 0.27
CA MET A 64 4.25 -4.27 0.27
C MET A 64 3.75 -3.87 1.67
N ASN A 65 4.18 -4.57 2.72
CA ASN A 65 3.86 -4.23 4.11
C ASN A 65 4.36 -2.84 4.48
N ARG A 66 5.60 -2.51 4.09
CA ARG A 66 6.17 -1.17 4.25
C ARG A 66 5.33 -0.12 3.53
N ALA A 67 4.93 -0.37 2.28
CA ALA A 67 4.12 0.56 1.50
C ALA A 67 2.75 0.83 2.15
N ILE A 68 2.09 -0.21 2.67
CA ILE A 68 0.81 -0.09 3.39
C ILE A 68 0.99 0.76 4.66
N VAL A 69 2.00 0.48 5.48
CA VAL A 69 2.27 1.25 6.71
C VAL A 69 2.52 2.72 6.41
N LEU A 70 3.35 3.02 5.40
CA LEU A 70 3.62 4.40 5.00
C LEU A 70 2.37 5.11 4.47
N THR A 71 1.50 4.40 3.75
CA THR A 71 0.21 4.91 3.29
C THR A 71 -0.69 5.27 4.48
N VAL A 72 -0.84 4.38 5.46
CA VAL A 72 -1.61 4.65 6.70
C VAL A 72 -1.07 5.87 7.44
N ILE A 73 0.25 5.98 7.60
CA ILE A 73 0.89 7.15 8.23
C ILE A 73 0.57 8.42 7.45
N LYS A 74 0.64 8.39 6.11
CA LYS A 74 0.34 9.54 5.26
C LYS A 74 -1.12 9.97 5.37
N LEU A 75 -2.06 9.02 5.36
CA LEU A 75 -3.49 9.27 5.57
C LEU A 75 -3.77 9.90 6.93
N ALA A 76 -3.11 9.42 7.99
CA ALA A 76 -3.25 9.98 9.32
C ALA A 76 -2.72 11.42 9.38
N ARG A 77 -1.59 11.71 8.73
CA ARG A 77 -1.03 13.06 8.62
C ARG A 77 -1.91 14.02 7.81
N TYR A 78 -2.64 13.51 6.83
CA TYR A 78 -3.63 14.27 6.08
C TYR A 78 -4.95 14.44 6.84
N GLY A 79 -5.10 13.84 8.02
CA GLY A 79 -6.34 13.88 8.79
C GLY A 79 -7.48 13.04 8.18
N LEU A 80 -7.17 12.17 7.22
CA LEU A 80 -8.16 11.32 6.53
C LEU A 80 -8.52 10.08 7.33
N ILE A 81 -7.65 9.67 8.26
CA ILE A 81 -7.92 8.60 9.22
C ILE A 81 -7.43 9.02 10.61
N THR A 82 -8.04 8.46 11.64
CA THR A 82 -7.59 8.58 13.02
C THR A 82 -7.61 7.21 13.68
N PRO A 83 -6.61 6.86 14.52
CA PRO A 83 -6.68 5.64 15.32
C PRO A 83 -7.98 5.63 16.14
N ALA A 84 -8.69 4.51 16.12
CA ALA A 84 -9.87 4.37 16.96
C ALA A 84 -9.44 4.36 18.43
N THR A 85 -9.95 5.30 19.23
CA THR A 85 -9.80 5.26 20.68
C THR A 85 -10.96 4.44 21.25
N ILE A 86 -10.70 3.21 21.66
CA ILE A 86 -11.68 2.42 22.42
C ILE A 86 -11.61 2.91 23.86
N LYS A 87 -12.64 3.64 24.30
CA LYS A 87 -12.81 3.92 25.73
C LYS A 87 -13.24 2.60 26.38
N GLY A 88 -12.37 2.08 27.25
CA GLY A 88 -12.68 0.93 28.10
C GLY A 88 -13.76 1.26 29.13
#